data_AF-A0A7C7R3W0-F1
#
_entry.id   AF-A0A7C7R3W0-F1
#
_cell.length_a   1.000
_cell.length_b   1.000
_cell.length_c   1.000
_cell.angle_alpha   90.00
_cell.angle_beta   90.00
_cell.angle_gamma   90.00
#
_symmetry.space_group_name_H-M   'P 1'
#
loop_
_entity.id
_entity.type
_entity.pdbx_description
1 polymer ?
#
loop_
_entity_poly.entity_id
_entity_poly.type
_entity_poly.pdbx_seq_one_letter_code
_entity_poly.pdbx_strand_id
1 'polypeptide(L)'
;SARPVAAAAEGLRWAGCHVIDAGPATAGSLVSSLARLAAHGALLAGRSGPRCTATTLWLWHGDGRPLDEVELEGLRQASEAGVARPTRRYGPLRRVRARQFYLDELAGHYHGLRPLRLVVQSSSPAAMEEVASLVERSGCQLLAGGPTIGPLARQVADRRAHLGVRIEEDGQRCEVVDERGCAVSSAQLIVLAAAHLAGPRRKTVVVEQPAAGHLGEALGRLGLDVVAVRPGRAAVYRAVRAHKAILGGGTDGRFWYSSADGTVGADGIMTLTILLRILSRSDHTLSQVLRSGDLPHDGRGGLPAATHALGVPPAAHSG
;
A
#
# COMPACT_ATOMS: atom_id res chain seq x y z
N SER A 1 14.36 9.73 4.72
CA SER A 1 15.72 10.29 4.90
C SER A 1 16.11 11.03 3.63
N ALA A 2 16.57 12.30 3.71
CA ALA A 2 16.80 13.13 2.52
C ALA A 2 18.11 12.79 1.75
N ARG A 3 19.12 12.25 2.43
CA ARG A 3 20.46 12.01 1.85
C ARG A 3 20.48 10.94 0.74
N PRO A 4 19.85 9.76 0.90
CA PRO A 4 19.82 8.76 -0.16
C PRO A 4 19.07 9.22 -1.41
N VAL A 5 17.96 9.95 -1.24
CA VAL A 5 17.18 10.51 -2.36
C VAL A 5 17.99 11.54 -3.13
N ALA A 6 18.71 12.43 -2.43
CA ALA A 6 19.57 13.42 -3.06
C ALA A 6 20.71 12.77 -3.88
N ALA A 7 21.35 11.73 -3.33
CA ALA A 7 22.39 10.97 -4.03
C ALA A 7 21.84 10.24 -5.26
N ALA A 8 20.67 9.61 -5.15
CA ALA A 8 20.01 8.96 -6.28
C ALA A 8 19.63 9.98 -7.38
N ALA A 9 19.10 11.14 -6.99
CA ALA A 9 18.77 12.22 -7.91
C ALA A 9 20.03 12.73 -8.63
N GLU A 10 21.15 12.91 -7.91
CA GLU A 10 22.42 13.32 -8.52
C GLU A 10 22.96 12.27 -9.50
N GLY A 11 22.94 10.99 -9.13
CA GLY A 11 23.35 9.89 -10.01
C GLY A 11 22.53 9.80 -11.30
N LEU A 12 21.20 9.92 -11.18
CA LEU A 12 20.30 9.95 -12.34
C LEU A 12 20.57 11.16 -13.24
N ARG A 13 20.77 12.34 -12.66
CA ARG A 13 21.13 13.53 -13.45
C ARG A 13 22.49 13.37 -14.10
N TRP A 14 23.47 12.81 -13.41
CA TRP A 14 24.79 12.53 -13.98
C TRP A 14 24.72 11.59 -15.18
N ALA A 15 23.78 10.64 -15.15
CA ALA A 15 23.46 9.77 -16.28
C ALA A 15 22.72 10.47 -17.45
N GLY A 16 22.32 11.74 -17.27
CA GLY A 16 21.58 12.53 -18.26
C GLY A 16 20.05 12.48 -18.10
N CYS A 17 19.52 11.82 -17.07
CA CYS A 17 18.07 11.69 -16.87
C CYS A 17 17.43 13.00 -16.38
N HIS A 18 16.22 13.27 -16.86
CA HIS A 18 15.39 14.35 -16.34
C HIS A 18 14.79 13.93 -15.01
N VAL A 19 15.19 14.58 -13.92
CA VAL A 19 14.75 14.21 -12.56
C VAL A 19 13.60 15.10 -12.09
N ILE A 20 12.55 14.46 -11.61
CA ILE A 20 11.42 15.12 -10.93
C ILE A 20 11.52 14.76 -9.46
N ASP A 21 11.85 15.73 -8.63
CA ASP A 21 11.80 15.59 -7.18
C ASP A 21 10.33 15.77 -6.73
N ALA A 22 9.71 14.65 -6.37
CA ALA A 22 8.30 14.53 -5.97
C ALA A 22 8.02 15.02 -4.54
N GLY A 23 9.06 15.32 -3.76
CA GLY A 23 8.95 15.58 -2.32
C GLY A 23 8.57 14.34 -1.50
N PRO A 24 8.17 14.51 -0.23
CA PRO A 24 7.68 13.43 0.61
C PRO A 24 6.38 12.84 0.03
N ALA A 25 6.36 11.52 -0.16
CA ALA A 25 5.26 10.78 -0.75
C ALA A 25 5.20 9.35 -0.21
N THR A 26 4.03 8.71 -0.30
CA THR A 26 3.89 7.26 -0.19
C THR A 26 4.09 6.60 -1.56
N ALA A 27 4.23 5.28 -1.61
CA ALA A 27 4.28 4.56 -2.89
C ALA A 27 2.98 4.75 -3.69
N GLY A 28 1.82 4.75 -3.03
CA GLY A 28 0.52 5.01 -3.66
C GLY A 28 0.45 6.39 -4.31
N SER A 29 0.83 7.44 -3.57
CA SER A 29 0.82 8.80 -4.11
C SER A 29 1.91 9.06 -5.16
N LEU A 30 3.06 8.39 -5.08
CA LEU A 30 4.10 8.46 -6.09
C LEU A 30 3.70 7.74 -7.39
N VAL A 31 3.22 6.49 -7.30
CA VAL A 31 2.85 5.68 -8.47
C VAL A 31 1.66 6.29 -9.22
N SER A 32 0.64 6.78 -8.51
CA SER A 32 -0.52 7.48 -9.11
C SER A 32 -0.16 8.80 -9.82
N SER A 33 1.02 9.35 -9.57
CA SER A 33 1.50 10.57 -10.22
C SER A 33 2.30 10.31 -11.51
N LEU A 34 2.73 9.07 -11.76
CA LEU A 34 3.64 8.73 -12.87
C LEU A 34 3.11 9.16 -14.23
N ALA A 35 1.85 8.79 -14.54
CA ALA A 35 1.21 9.12 -15.81
C ALA A 35 1.07 10.64 -16.00
N ARG A 36 0.61 11.35 -14.97
CA ARG A 36 0.45 12.82 -14.96
C ARG A 36 1.79 13.56 -15.13
N LEU A 37 2.87 12.97 -14.63
CA LEU A 37 4.21 13.54 -14.72
C LEU A 37 4.97 13.12 -15.98
N ALA A 38 4.41 12.23 -16.81
CA ALA A 38 5.07 11.59 -17.94
C ALA A 38 6.44 11.01 -17.56
N ALA A 39 6.52 10.38 -16.38
CA ALA A 39 7.76 9.83 -15.84
C ALA A 39 8.01 8.39 -16.36
N HIS A 40 9.26 8.09 -16.72
CA HIS A 40 9.66 6.76 -17.22
C HIS A 40 9.95 5.74 -16.10
N GLY A 41 9.91 6.18 -14.85
CA GLY A 41 10.11 5.37 -13.68
C GLY A 41 10.03 6.20 -12.40
N ALA A 42 9.97 5.52 -11.26
CA ALA A 42 9.94 6.14 -9.95
C ALA A 42 10.89 5.42 -8.99
N LEU A 43 11.40 6.20 -8.03
CA LEU A 43 12.20 5.73 -6.91
C LEU A 43 11.65 6.33 -5.63
N LEU A 44 11.39 5.47 -4.65
CA LEU A 44 11.07 5.85 -3.28
C LEU A 44 12.17 5.34 -2.35
N ALA A 45 12.56 6.14 -1.36
CA ALA A 45 13.56 5.74 -0.38
C ALA A 45 13.03 5.95 1.05
N GLY A 46 13.27 4.96 1.90
CA GLY A 46 12.74 4.87 3.26
C GLY A 46 13.34 3.66 3.97
N ARG A 47 12.65 3.10 4.95
CA ARG A 47 13.09 1.90 5.69
C ARG A 47 12.05 0.80 5.58
N SER A 48 12.49 -0.44 5.39
CA SER A 48 11.61 -1.62 5.34
C SER A 48 11.16 -2.09 6.74
N GLY A 49 10.80 -1.16 7.63
CA GLY A 49 10.29 -1.45 8.96
C GLY A 49 11.14 -0.92 10.12
N PRO A 50 10.63 -1.03 11.36
CA PRO A 50 11.13 -0.28 12.51
C PRO A 50 12.55 -0.66 12.95
N ARG A 51 12.96 -1.92 12.71
CA ARG A 51 14.29 -2.44 13.06
C ARG A 51 15.31 -2.34 11.93
N CYS A 52 14.89 -1.98 10.72
CA CYS A 52 15.79 -1.88 9.57
C CYS A 52 16.60 -0.59 9.68
N THR A 53 17.92 -0.68 9.79
CA THR A 53 18.83 0.49 9.79
C THR A 53 19.24 0.91 8.39
N ALA A 54 19.14 0.00 7.41
CA ALA A 54 19.41 0.26 6.02
C ALA A 54 18.30 1.10 5.37
N THR A 55 18.69 1.90 4.38
CA THR A 55 17.72 2.54 3.48
C THR A 55 17.26 1.52 2.45
N THR A 56 15.96 1.33 2.35
CA THR A 56 15.31 0.54 1.30
C THR A 56 14.97 1.46 0.13
N LEU A 57 15.24 0.98 -1.08
CA LEU A 57 14.81 1.61 -2.32
C LEU A 57 13.70 0.79 -2.95
N TRP A 58 12.59 1.44 -3.24
CA TRP A 58 11.54 0.87 -4.07
C TRP A 58 11.60 1.52 -5.44
N LEU A 59 11.55 0.69 -6.48
CA LEU A 59 11.74 1.11 -7.86
C LEU A 59 10.55 0.64 -8.70
N TRP A 60 10.08 1.51 -9.58
CA TRP A 60 9.00 1.23 -10.53
C TRP A 60 9.37 1.70 -11.93
N HIS A 61 8.84 1.00 -12.93
CA HIS A 61 8.77 1.45 -14.31
C HIS A 61 7.73 2.57 -14.46
N GLY A 62 7.76 3.28 -15.60
CA GLY A 62 6.86 4.40 -15.87
C GLY A 62 5.38 4.03 -15.95
N ASP A 63 5.07 2.74 -16.18
CA ASP A 63 3.70 2.22 -16.12
C ASP A 63 3.24 1.87 -14.70
N GLY A 64 4.07 2.14 -13.68
CA GLY A 64 3.79 1.79 -12.29
C GLY A 64 4.13 0.35 -11.93
N ARG A 65 4.74 -0.44 -12.84
CA ARG A 65 5.17 -1.81 -12.51
C ARG A 65 6.37 -1.77 -11.57
N PRO A 66 6.31 -2.42 -10.39
CA PRO A 66 7.49 -2.57 -9.55
C PRO A 66 8.54 -3.43 -10.27
N LEU A 67 9.82 -3.08 -10.09
CA LEU A 67 10.89 -3.94 -10.56
C LEU A 67 10.81 -5.31 -9.87
N ASP A 68 11.04 -6.37 -10.66
CA ASP A 68 11.12 -7.74 -10.15
C ASP A 68 12.55 -8.13 -9.75
N GLU A 69 12.70 -9.34 -9.19
CA GLU A 69 13.98 -9.82 -8.66
C GLU A 69 15.08 -9.90 -9.72
N VAL A 70 14.72 -10.24 -10.97
CA VAL A 70 15.68 -10.34 -12.08
C VAL A 70 16.17 -8.96 -12.48
N GLU A 71 15.27 -7.99 -12.56
CA GLU A 71 15.61 -6.59 -12.86
C GLU A 71 16.47 -5.95 -11.76
N LEU A 72 16.15 -6.24 -10.49
CA LEU A 72 16.92 -5.75 -9.33
C LEU A 72 18.32 -6.37 -9.29
N GLU A 73 18.44 -7.66 -9.60
CA GLU A 73 19.73 -8.35 -9.69
C GLU A 73 20.59 -7.79 -10.84
N GLY A 74 19.97 -7.48 -11.99
CA GLY A 74 20.65 -6.79 -13.09
C GLY A 74 21.17 -5.40 -12.68
N LEU A 75 20.39 -4.63 -11.91
CA LEU A 75 20.84 -3.34 -11.37
C LEU A 75 22.01 -3.50 -10.39
N ARG A 76 22.00 -4.54 -9.56
CA ARG A 76 23.11 -4.86 -8.65
C ARG A 76 24.39 -5.13 -9.44
N GLN A 77 24.32 -6.02 -10.43
CA GLN A 77 25.46 -6.38 -11.28
C GLN A 77 26.01 -5.16 -12.04
N ALA A 78 25.13 -4.32 -12.60
CA ALA A 78 25.54 -3.10 -13.28
C ALA A 78 26.22 -2.10 -12.33
N SER A 79 25.77 -2.02 -11.09
CA SER A 79 26.41 -1.18 -10.07
C SER A 79 27.80 -1.69 -9.69
N GLU A 80 27.99 -3.01 -9.62
CA GLU A 80 29.28 -3.65 -9.27
C GLU A 80 30.31 -3.56 -10.40
N ALA A 81 29.87 -3.66 -11.66
CA ALA A 81 30.73 -3.47 -12.83
C ALA A 81 31.19 -2.02 -13.02
N GLY A 82 30.58 -1.08 -12.30
CA GLY A 82 30.81 0.36 -12.44
C GLY A 82 29.97 0.95 -13.56
N VAL A 83 29.36 2.10 -13.28
CA VAL A 83 28.51 2.80 -14.24
C VAL A 83 29.37 3.79 -15.03
N ALA A 84 29.47 3.62 -16.35
CA ALA A 84 30.12 4.59 -17.21
C ALA A 84 29.24 5.84 -17.38
N ARG A 85 29.87 7.02 -17.48
CA ARG A 85 29.15 8.27 -17.70
C ARG A 85 28.60 8.31 -19.13
N PRO A 86 27.27 8.23 -19.35
CA PRO A 86 26.73 8.16 -20.70
C PRO A 86 26.81 9.51 -21.42
N THR A 87 26.70 10.61 -20.68
CA THR A 87 26.66 11.96 -21.24
C THR A 87 27.51 12.95 -20.45
N ARG A 88 28.06 13.97 -21.13
CA ARG A 88 28.85 15.04 -20.48
C ARG A 88 27.99 16.11 -19.78
N ARG A 89 26.68 16.11 -20.01
CA ARG A 89 25.74 17.11 -19.47
C ARG A 89 24.85 16.45 -18.42
N TYR A 90 24.70 17.10 -17.27
CA TYR A 90 23.74 16.65 -16.28
C TYR A 90 22.32 16.89 -16.79
N GLY A 91 21.43 15.94 -16.54
CA GLY A 91 20.00 16.13 -16.76
C GLY A 91 19.41 17.19 -15.82
N PRO A 92 18.30 17.84 -16.24
CA PRO A 92 17.64 18.87 -15.44
C PRO A 92 16.97 18.25 -14.20
N LEU A 93 16.77 19.09 -13.19
CA LEU A 93 15.97 18.76 -12.00
C LEU A 93 14.86 19.78 -11.85
N ARG A 94 13.62 19.30 -11.65
CA ARG A 94 12.49 20.14 -11.25
C ARG A 94 11.80 19.53 -10.03
N ARG A 95 11.14 20.37 -9.24
CA ARG A 95 10.39 19.94 -8.05
C ARG A 95 8.89 20.01 -8.30
N VAL A 96 8.16 19.01 -7.85
CA VAL A 96 6.70 18.94 -7.89
C VAL A 96 6.20 18.32 -6.59
N ARG A 97 5.04 18.75 -6.09
CA ARG A 97 4.37 18.08 -4.97
C ARG A 97 3.48 16.97 -5.51
N ALA A 98 4.06 15.80 -5.79
CA ALA A 98 3.35 14.69 -6.45
C ALA A 98 2.10 14.25 -5.68
N ARG A 99 2.15 14.26 -4.34
CA ARG A 99 1.03 13.88 -3.47
C ARG A 99 -0.25 14.69 -3.71
N GLN A 100 -0.17 15.91 -4.23
CA GLN A 100 -1.37 16.72 -4.45
C GLN A 100 -2.32 16.07 -5.45
N PHE A 101 -1.80 15.49 -6.52
CA PHE A 101 -2.61 14.77 -7.52
C PHE A 101 -3.40 13.62 -6.88
N TYR A 102 -2.76 12.91 -5.97
CA TYR A 102 -3.34 11.80 -5.23
C TYR A 102 -4.43 12.27 -4.25
N LEU A 103 -4.15 13.32 -3.48
CA LEU A 103 -5.12 13.91 -2.55
C LEU A 103 -6.37 14.43 -3.26
N ASP A 104 -6.21 15.00 -4.44
CA ASP A 104 -7.32 15.52 -5.24
C ASP A 104 -8.15 14.37 -5.85
N GLU A 105 -7.50 13.29 -6.27
CA GLU A 105 -8.18 12.06 -6.75
C GLU A 105 -9.03 11.43 -5.64
N LEU A 106 -8.51 11.34 -4.41
CA LEU A 106 -9.24 10.74 -3.29
C LEU A 106 -10.25 11.68 -2.62
N ALA A 107 -10.17 13.00 -2.86
CA ALA A 107 -10.98 14.01 -2.20
C ALA A 107 -12.49 13.69 -2.24
N GLY A 108 -12.98 13.28 -3.41
CA GLY A 108 -14.39 12.97 -3.63
C GLY A 108 -14.88 11.77 -2.80
N HIS A 109 -13.99 10.90 -2.34
CA HIS A 109 -14.34 9.78 -1.49
C HIS A 109 -14.63 10.15 -0.04
N TYR A 110 -14.17 11.33 0.39
CA TYR A 110 -14.30 11.83 1.75
C TYR A 110 -15.52 12.76 1.95
N HIS A 111 -16.21 13.11 0.85
CA HIS A 111 -17.43 13.89 0.92
C HIS A 111 -18.60 13.06 1.47
N GLY A 112 -19.38 13.65 2.39
CA GLY A 112 -20.59 13.02 2.94
C GLY A 112 -20.35 11.79 3.81
N LEU A 113 -19.11 11.51 4.22
CA LEU A 113 -18.84 10.48 5.22
C LEU A 113 -19.50 10.85 6.55
N ARG A 114 -20.11 9.88 7.23
CA ARG A 114 -20.60 10.12 8.59
C ARG A 114 -19.41 10.34 9.53
N PRO A 115 -19.59 11.04 10.66
CA PRO A 115 -18.49 11.30 11.58
C PRO A 115 -17.89 10.00 12.16
N LEU A 116 -16.74 9.58 11.64
CA LEU A 116 -16.00 8.40 12.11
C LEU A 116 -14.72 8.81 12.81
N ARG A 117 -14.52 8.27 14.01
CA ARG A 117 -13.32 8.42 14.82
C ARG A 117 -12.29 7.33 14.52
N LEU A 118 -11.05 7.71 14.21
CA LEU A 118 -10.00 6.85 13.68
C LEU A 118 -8.73 6.91 14.53
N VAL A 119 -8.02 5.79 14.62
CA VAL A 119 -6.62 5.77 15.08
C VAL A 119 -5.76 5.34 13.90
N VAL A 120 -4.76 6.15 13.53
CA VAL A 120 -3.83 5.80 12.44
C VAL A 120 -2.40 5.83 12.96
N GLN A 121 -1.66 4.74 12.73
CA GLN A 121 -0.25 4.62 13.07
C GLN A 121 0.58 4.48 11.79
N SER A 122 1.62 5.28 11.65
CA SER A 122 2.63 5.08 10.60
C SER A 122 3.97 5.64 11.03
N SER A 123 5.06 5.00 10.61
CA SER A 123 6.40 5.58 10.68
C SER A 123 6.68 6.55 9.53
N SER A 124 5.78 6.65 8.54
CA SER A 124 5.88 7.56 7.41
C SER A 124 5.22 8.90 7.72
N PRO A 125 5.98 10.01 7.80
CA PRO A 125 5.40 11.33 7.91
C PRO A 125 4.51 11.66 6.69
N ALA A 126 4.91 11.21 5.50
CA ALA A 126 4.12 11.42 4.28
C ALA A 126 2.75 10.73 4.36
N ALA A 127 2.68 9.48 4.81
CA ALA A 127 1.41 8.79 4.98
C ALA A 127 0.51 9.49 6.03
N MET A 128 1.09 9.93 7.16
CA MET A 128 0.35 10.65 8.19
C MET A 128 -0.20 11.99 7.68
N GLU A 129 0.60 12.76 6.95
CA GLU A 129 0.17 14.03 6.34
C GLU A 129 -0.92 13.81 5.28
N GLU A 130 -0.79 12.78 4.43
CA GLU A 130 -1.78 12.44 3.42
C GLU A 130 -3.12 12.03 4.05
N VAL A 131 -3.09 11.16 5.07
CA VAL A 131 -4.29 10.76 5.82
C VAL A 131 -4.93 11.95 6.51
N ALA A 132 -4.16 12.79 7.20
CA ALA A 132 -4.68 13.99 7.87
C ALA A 132 -5.38 14.93 6.87
N SER A 133 -4.72 15.20 5.73
CA SER A 133 -5.25 16.06 4.67
C SER A 133 -6.58 15.56 4.09
N LEU A 134 -6.76 14.23 4.01
CA LEU A 134 -8.01 13.63 3.54
C LEU A 134 -9.09 13.65 4.61
N VAL A 135 -8.76 13.32 5.86
CA VAL A 135 -9.71 13.29 6.98
C VAL A 135 -10.26 14.69 7.26
N GLU A 136 -9.43 15.74 7.20
CA GLU A 136 -9.84 17.15 7.34
C GLU A 136 -10.91 17.60 6.33
N ARG A 137 -11.06 16.89 5.21
CA ARG A 137 -12.09 17.15 4.19
C ARG A 137 -13.43 16.47 4.49
N SER A 138 -13.58 15.87 5.66
CA SER A 138 -14.75 15.08 6.07
C SER A 138 -15.19 15.37 7.51
N GLY A 139 -16.30 14.77 7.96
CA GLY A 139 -16.71 14.78 9.36
C GLY A 139 -15.91 13.81 10.26
N CYS A 140 -14.97 13.05 9.70
CA CYS A 140 -14.16 12.08 10.43
C CYS A 140 -13.14 12.78 11.34
N GLN A 141 -12.69 12.08 12.39
CA GLN A 141 -11.75 12.59 13.38
C GLN A 141 -10.57 11.64 13.53
N LEU A 142 -9.35 12.17 13.34
CA LEU A 142 -8.13 11.44 13.66
C LEU A 142 -7.81 11.63 15.15
N LEU A 143 -8.08 10.61 15.98
CA LEU A 143 -7.93 10.69 17.43
C LEU A 143 -6.49 10.54 17.90
N ALA A 144 -5.67 9.86 17.12
CA ALA A 144 -4.25 9.70 17.34
C ALA A 144 -3.57 9.47 15.99
N GLY A 145 -2.49 10.22 15.78
CA GLY A 145 -1.60 10.08 14.64
C GLY A 145 -0.16 10.22 15.13
N GLY A 146 0.70 9.29 14.76
CA GLY A 146 2.11 9.35 15.17
C GLY A 146 2.88 8.06 14.94
N PRO A 147 4.22 8.08 15.17
CA PRO A 147 5.05 6.89 15.13
C PRO A 147 4.50 5.85 16.12
N THR A 148 4.72 4.57 15.84
CA THR A 148 4.16 3.36 16.45
C THR A 148 4.31 3.27 17.99
N ILE A 149 3.73 4.19 18.75
CA ILE A 149 3.78 4.24 20.21
C ILE A 149 2.66 3.37 20.74
N GLY A 150 2.99 2.11 21.04
CA GLY A 150 2.11 1.16 21.72
C GLY A 150 1.10 0.43 20.80
N PRO A 151 0.35 -0.53 21.37
CA PRO A 151 -0.52 -1.42 20.61
C PRO A 151 -1.70 -0.67 19.98
N LEU A 152 -1.87 -0.77 18.65
CA LEU A 152 -2.97 -0.17 17.89
C LEU A 152 -4.33 -0.54 18.50
N ALA A 153 -4.55 -1.82 18.81
CA ALA A 153 -5.76 -2.34 19.42
C ALA A 153 -6.12 -1.63 20.74
N ARG A 154 -5.12 -1.40 21.59
CA ARG A 154 -5.31 -0.71 22.87
C ARG A 154 -5.72 0.75 22.65
N GLN A 155 -5.06 1.46 21.73
CA GLN A 155 -5.42 2.84 21.43
C GLN A 155 -6.85 2.96 20.89
N VAL A 156 -7.28 2.00 20.05
CA VAL A 156 -8.65 1.95 19.53
C VAL A 156 -9.66 1.76 20.65
N ALA A 157 -9.42 0.81 21.55
CA ALA A 157 -10.28 0.55 22.70
C ALA A 157 -10.32 1.75 23.67
N ASP A 158 -9.15 2.24 24.11
CA ASP A 158 -9.03 3.33 25.09
C ASP A 158 -9.69 4.62 24.58
N ARG A 159 -9.56 4.89 23.27
CA ARG A 159 -10.13 6.09 22.64
C ARG A 159 -11.54 5.86 22.13
N ARG A 160 -12.10 4.65 22.17
CA ARG A 160 -13.40 4.31 21.55
C ARG A 160 -13.46 4.72 20.07
N ALA A 161 -12.41 4.39 19.32
CA ALA A 161 -12.37 4.62 17.89
C ALA A 161 -13.22 3.57 17.14
N HIS A 162 -13.69 3.90 15.93
CA HIS A 162 -14.48 2.99 15.11
C HIS A 162 -13.63 1.96 14.36
N LEU A 163 -12.35 2.29 14.15
CA LEU A 163 -11.33 1.40 13.61
C LEU A 163 -9.94 1.98 13.89
N GLY A 164 -8.95 1.11 13.83
CA GLY A 164 -7.54 1.48 13.77
C GLY A 164 -6.88 0.96 12.51
N VAL A 165 -5.98 1.75 11.93
CA VAL A 165 -5.16 1.33 10.79
C VAL A 165 -3.70 1.60 11.07
N ARG A 166 -2.84 0.62 10.82
CA ARG A 166 -1.39 0.80 10.76
C ARG A 166 -0.96 0.77 9.30
N ILE A 167 -0.23 1.79 8.86
CA ILE A 167 0.29 1.90 7.50
C ILE A 167 1.82 1.85 7.57
N GLU A 168 2.43 0.94 6.81
CA GLU A 168 3.90 0.82 6.74
C GLU A 168 4.56 2.07 6.12
N GLU A 169 5.89 2.16 6.23
CA GLU A 169 6.62 3.38 5.84
C GLU A 169 6.46 3.74 4.35
N ASP A 170 6.42 2.74 3.48
CA ASP A 170 6.21 2.93 2.04
C ASP A 170 4.75 3.16 1.65
N GLY A 171 3.81 3.02 2.59
CA GLY A 171 2.38 3.16 2.35
C GLY A 171 1.70 2.00 1.62
N GLN A 172 2.43 0.94 1.23
CA GLN A 172 1.87 -0.16 0.43
C GLN A 172 1.11 -1.20 1.27
N ARG A 173 1.51 -1.34 2.54
CA ARG A 173 0.95 -2.32 3.47
C ARG A 173 0.14 -1.63 4.56
N CYS A 174 -0.96 -2.26 4.93
CA CYS A 174 -1.70 -1.87 6.11
C CYS A 174 -2.24 -3.04 6.92
N GLU A 175 -2.34 -2.83 8.23
CA GLU A 175 -3.05 -3.69 9.18
C GLU A 175 -4.26 -2.94 9.71
N VAL A 176 -5.36 -3.64 9.94
CA VAL A 176 -6.62 -3.04 10.41
C VAL A 176 -7.07 -3.75 11.67
N VAL A 177 -7.57 -2.97 12.63
CA VAL A 177 -8.31 -3.49 13.79
C VAL A 177 -9.71 -2.89 13.84
N ASP A 178 -10.67 -3.69 14.27
CA ASP A 178 -12.05 -3.27 14.49
C ASP A 178 -12.20 -2.40 15.75
N GLU A 179 -13.41 -1.92 16.02
CA GLU A 179 -13.72 -1.06 17.17
C GLU A 179 -13.48 -1.73 18.53
N ARG A 180 -13.33 -3.06 18.57
CA ARG A 180 -13.04 -3.86 19.77
C ARG A 180 -11.55 -4.12 19.92
N GLY A 181 -10.73 -3.64 18.97
CA GLY A 181 -9.30 -3.90 18.91
C GLY A 181 -8.95 -5.29 18.36
N CYS A 182 -9.92 -6.02 17.79
CA CYS A 182 -9.65 -7.30 17.14
C CYS A 182 -9.03 -7.06 15.76
N ALA A 183 -7.99 -7.83 15.42
CA ALA A 183 -7.40 -7.78 14.09
C ALA A 183 -8.42 -8.19 13.03
N VAL A 184 -8.47 -7.44 11.93
CA VAL A 184 -9.24 -7.79 10.74
C VAL A 184 -8.31 -8.51 9.78
N SER A 185 -8.66 -9.74 9.38
CA SER A 185 -7.79 -10.54 8.53
C SER A 185 -7.74 -9.97 7.10
N SER A 186 -6.63 -10.20 6.39
CA SER A 186 -6.51 -9.77 4.99
C SER A 186 -7.58 -10.40 4.10
N ALA A 187 -8.01 -11.63 4.43
CA ALA A 187 -9.13 -12.30 3.78
C ALA A 187 -10.44 -11.52 3.93
N GLN A 188 -10.76 -11.07 5.14
CA GLN A 188 -11.93 -10.23 5.38
C GLN A 188 -11.84 -8.89 4.64
N LEU A 189 -10.68 -8.25 4.65
CA LEU A 189 -10.45 -7.00 3.93
C LEU A 189 -10.60 -7.16 2.41
N ILE A 190 -10.10 -8.26 1.84
CA ILE A 190 -10.26 -8.57 0.41
C ILE A 190 -11.74 -8.67 0.04
N VAL A 191 -12.51 -9.46 0.79
CA VAL A 191 -13.92 -9.66 0.47
C VAL A 191 -14.73 -8.36 0.65
N LEU A 192 -14.51 -7.62 1.73
CA LEU A 192 -15.18 -6.33 1.96
C LEU A 192 -14.86 -5.31 0.87
N ALA A 193 -13.58 -5.15 0.53
CA ALA A 193 -13.17 -4.21 -0.50
C ALA A 193 -13.68 -4.65 -1.89
N ALA A 194 -13.61 -5.94 -2.21
CA ALA A 194 -14.12 -6.45 -3.48
C ALA A 194 -15.64 -6.26 -3.60
N ALA A 195 -16.42 -6.55 -2.55
CA ALA A 195 -17.85 -6.30 -2.53
C ALA A 195 -18.20 -4.82 -2.69
N HIS A 196 -17.39 -3.91 -2.13
CA HIS A 196 -17.60 -2.47 -2.27
C HIS A 196 -17.26 -1.95 -3.68
N LEU A 197 -16.22 -2.49 -4.29
CA LEU A 197 -15.66 -2.04 -5.57
C LEU A 197 -16.29 -2.73 -6.78
N ALA A 198 -16.97 -3.86 -6.58
CA ALA A 198 -17.64 -4.60 -7.62
C ALA A 198 -18.62 -3.71 -8.39
N GLY A 199 -18.58 -3.80 -9.71
CA GLY A 199 -19.51 -3.11 -10.59
C GLY A 199 -19.92 -3.99 -11.77
N PRO A 200 -20.88 -3.55 -12.59
CA PRO A 200 -21.46 -4.37 -13.66
C PRO A 200 -20.44 -4.91 -14.68
N ARG A 201 -19.32 -4.19 -14.87
CA ARG A 201 -18.28 -4.50 -15.87
C ARG A 201 -16.95 -4.96 -15.27
N ARG A 202 -16.77 -4.86 -13.95
CA ARG A 202 -15.51 -5.23 -13.28
C ARG A 202 -15.83 -6.05 -12.04
N LYS A 203 -15.51 -7.34 -12.12
CA LYS A 203 -15.83 -8.35 -11.10
C LYS A 203 -14.68 -9.30 -10.81
N THR A 204 -13.50 -9.07 -11.39
CA THR A 204 -12.34 -9.94 -11.19
C THR A 204 -11.50 -9.50 -10.00
N VAL A 205 -11.13 -10.43 -9.13
CA VAL A 205 -10.27 -10.22 -7.97
C VAL A 205 -9.05 -11.12 -8.08
N VAL A 206 -7.86 -10.57 -7.89
CA VAL A 206 -6.61 -11.33 -7.84
C VAL A 206 -6.30 -11.65 -6.38
N VAL A 207 -6.02 -12.92 -6.08
CA VAL A 207 -5.72 -13.38 -4.73
C VAL A 207 -4.45 -14.21 -4.73
N GLU A 208 -3.50 -13.89 -3.84
CA GLU A 208 -2.29 -14.69 -3.66
C GLU A 208 -2.63 -16.10 -3.13
N GLN A 209 -1.88 -17.10 -3.59
CA GLN A 209 -1.91 -18.44 -3.02
C GLN A 209 -1.20 -18.46 -1.64
N PRO A 210 -1.68 -19.25 -0.66
CA PRO A 210 -2.79 -20.19 -0.77
C PRO A 210 -4.18 -19.57 -0.51
N ALA A 211 -4.26 -18.27 -0.19
CA ALA A 211 -5.51 -17.62 0.23
C ALA A 211 -6.63 -17.73 -0.83
N ALA A 212 -6.26 -17.75 -2.11
CA ALA A 212 -7.20 -17.94 -3.21
C ALA A 212 -8.08 -19.19 -3.08
N GLY A 213 -7.55 -20.28 -2.51
CA GLY A 213 -8.28 -21.55 -2.38
C GLY A 213 -9.51 -21.46 -1.48
N HIS A 214 -9.40 -20.75 -0.35
CA HIS A 214 -10.52 -20.61 0.61
C HIS A 214 -11.36 -19.36 0.37
N LEU A 215 -10.80 -18.32 -0.27
CA LEU A 215 -11.54 -17.12 -0.64
C LEU A 215 -12.39 -17.29 -1.91
N GLY A 216 -12.06 -18.28 -2.74
CA GLY A 216 -12.76 -18.57 -4.00
C GLY A 216 -14.26 -18.70 -3.84
N GLU A 217 -14.71 -19.49 -2.86
CA GLU A 217 -16.14 -19.72 -2.60
C GLU A 217 -16.86 -18.45 -2.10
N ALA A 218 -16.25 -17.72 -1.15
CA ALA A 218 -16.83 -16.50 -0.59
C ALA A 218 -16.95 -15.39 -1.65
N LEU A 219 -15.92 -15.21 -2.48
CA LEU A 219 -15.94 -14.23 -3.57
C LEU A 219 -16.87 -14.68 -4.71
N GLY A 220 -16.93 -15.99 -5.01
CA GLY A 220 -17.82 -16.56 -6.00
C GLY A 220 -19.31 -16.37 -5.65
N ARG A 221 -19.68 -16.48 -4.37
CA ARG A 221 -21.04 -16.15 -3.88
C ARG A 221 -21.44 -14.69 -4.11
N LEU A 222 -20.47 -13.78 -4.23
CA LEU A 222 -20.68 -12.38 -4.59
C LEU A 222 -20.71 -12.12 -6.11
N GLY A 223 -20.62 -13.19 -6.92
CA GLY A 223 -20.55 -13.09 -8.39
C GLY A 223 -19.20 -12.59 -8.91
N LEU A 224 -18.13 -12.73 -8.11
CA LEU A 224 -16.79 -12.28 -8.47
C LEU A 224 -15.95 -13.43 -9.03
N ASP A 225 -15.17 -13.11 -10.07
CA ASP A 225 -14.25 -14.05 -10.69
C ASP A 225 -12.90 -13.97 -9.95
N VAL A 226 -12.39 -15.10 -9.44
CA VAL A 226 -11.13 -15.14 -8.68
C VAL A 226 -9.98 -15.64 -9.53
N VAL A 227 -8.89 -14.86 -9.57
CA VAL A 227 -7.62 -15.25 -10.20
C VAL A 227 -6.60 -15.53 -9.11
N ALA A 228 -6.17 -16.79 -9.00
CA ALA A 228 -5.09 -17.18 -8.10
C ALA A 228 -3.74 -16.77 -8.69
N VAL A 229 -2.86 -16.19 -7.88
CA VAL A 229 -1.49 -15.81 -8.30
C VAL A 229 -0.47 -16.26 -7.26
N ARG A 230 0.76 -16.55 -7.69
CA ARG A 230 1.86 -16.78 -6.75
C ARG A 230 2.11 -15.50 -5.92
N PRO A 231 2.50 -15.62 -4.64
CA PRO A 231 2.90 -14.46 -3.85
C PRO A 231 4.02 -13.67 -4.52
N GLY A 232 3.95 -12.34 -4.41
CA GLY A 232 5.02 -11.46 -4.85
C GLY A 232 4.55 -10.20 -5.55
N ARG A 233 5.20 -9.08 -5.21
CA ARG A 233 4.80 -7.73 -5.61
C ARG A 233 4.63 -7.56 -7.12
N ALA A 234 5.59 -8.02 -7.92
CA ALA A 234 5.52 -7.93 -9.39
C ALA A 234 4.51 -8.93 -10.00
N ALA A 235 4.34 -10.10 -9.39
CA ALA A 235 3.39 -11.12 -9.87
C ALA A 235 1.95 -10.65 -9.70
N VAL A 236 1.59 -10.13 -8.51
CA VAL A 236 0.26 -9.58 -8.24
C VAL A 236 -0.03 -8.38 -9.13
N TYR A 237 0.90 -7.43 -9.25
CA TYR A 237 0.74 -6.29 -10.16
C TYR A 237 0.41 -6.75 -11.60
N ARG A 238 1.19 -7.70 -12.14
CA ARG A 238 0.98 -8.22 -13.51
C ARG A 238 -0.40 -8.86 -13.65
N ALA A 239 -0.82 -9.67 -12.68
CA ALA A 239 -2.13 -10.31 -12.68
C ALA A 239 -3.27 -9.28 -12.59
N VAL A 240 -3.19 -8.30 -11.69
CA VAL A 240 -4.21 -7.25 -11.54
C VAL A 240 -4.39 -6.50 -12.85
N ARG A 241 -3.28 -6.10 -13.48
CA ARG A 241 -3.30 -5.37 -14.75
C ARG A 241 -3.81 -6.23 -15.92
N ALA A 242 -3.30 -7.46 -16.07
CA ALA A 242 -3.67 -8.36 -17.17
C ALA A 242 -5.16 -8.73 -17.14
N HIS A 243 -5.71 -8.97 -15.94
CA HIS A 243 -7.11 -9.35 -15.76
C HIS A 243 -8.03 -8.15 -15.52
N LYS A 244 -7.51 -6.91 -15.58
CA LYS A 244 -8.26 -5.68 -15.28
C LYS A 244 -8.98 -5.74 -13.92
N ALA A 245 -8.40 -6.45 -12.97
CA ALA A 245 -9.02 -6.80 -11.69
C ALA A 245 -9.34 -5.55 -10.86
N ILE A 246 -10.46 -5.56 -10.15
CA ILE A 246 -10.86 -4.44 -9.26
C ILE A 246 -9.94 -4.33 -8.05
N LEU A 247 -9.40 -5.47 -7.62
CA LEU A 247 -8.61 -5.62 -6.41
C LEU A 247 -7.59 -6.75 -6.62
N GLY A 248 -6.39 -6.55 -6.09
CA GLY A 248 -5.45 -7.63 -5.80
C GLY A 248 -5.12 -7.67 -4.32
N GLY A 249 -4.89 -8.85 -3.75
CA GLY A 249 -4.49 -8.95 -2.35
C GLY A 249 -3.94 -10.31 -1.97
N GLY A 250 -3.34 -10.37 -0.78
CA GLY A 250 -2.77 -11.59 -0.22
C GLY A 250 -2.74 -11.54 1.30
N THR A 251 -1.84 -12.31 1.91
CA THR A 251 -1.69 -12.36 3.37
C THR A 251 -0.71 -11.31 3.90
N ASP A 252 0.05 -10.65 3.03
CA ASP A 252 1.14 -9.76 3.40
C ASP A 252 0.72 -8.31 3.72
N GLY A 253 -0.59 -8.04 3.70
CA GLY A 253 -1.17 -6.72 3.99
C GLY A 253 -1.12 -5.72 2.84
N ARG A 254 -0.66 -6.12 1.64
CA ARG A 254 -0.77 -5.29 0.43
C ARG A 254 -2.12 -5.50 -0.25
N PHE A 255 -2.78 -4.39 -0.52
CA PHE A 255 -4.01 -4.36 -1.30
C PHE A 255 -3.80 -3.47 -2.52
N TRP A 256 -4.04 -4.04 -3.70
CA TRP A 256 -3.73 -3.47 -5.00
C TRP A 256 -4.99 -2.94 -5.64
N TYR A 257 -4.97 -1.66 -6.00
CA TYR A 257 -6.10 -0.98 -6.62
C TYR A 257 -5.73 -0.50 -8.01
N SER A 258 -6.71 -0.52 -8.92
CA SER A 258 -6.58 0.10 -10.24
C SER A 258 -7.23 1.48 -10.23
N SER A 259 -6.47 2.50 -10.60
CA SER A 259 -6.98 3.85 -10.86
C SER A 259 -7.72 3.93 -12.20
N ALA A 260 -8.49 5.00 -12.39
CA ALA A 260 -9.28 5.21 -13.61
C ALA A 260 -8.41 5.35 -14.88
N ASP A 261 -7.17 5.81 -14.73
CA ASP A 261 -6.16 5.94 -15.79
C ASP A 261 -5.44 4.61 -16.11
N GLY A 262 -5.80 3.52 -15.42
CA GLY A 262 -5.22 2.19 -15.62
C GLY A 262 -3.94 1.94 -14.82
N THR A 263 -3.49 2.90 -14.02
CA THR A 263 -2.38 2.71 -13.07
C THR A 263 -2.78 1.70 -12.00
N VAL A 264 -1.86 0.81 -11.60
CA VAL A 264 -2.08 -0.18 -10.55
C VAL A 264 -1.06 0.00 -9.44
N GLY A 265 -1.51 0.12 -8.19
CA GLY A 265 -0.64 0.34 -7.04
C GLY A 265 -1.16 -0.32 -5.76
N ALA A 266 -0.24 -0.78 -4.92
CA ALA A 266 -0.55 -1.18 -3.55
C ALA A 266 -0.66 0.04 -2.65
N ASP A 267 -1.75 0.18 -1.89
CA ASP A 267 -2.06 1.43 -1.22
C ASP A 267 -2.91 1.25 0.05
N GLY A 268 -2.28 1.40 1.22
CA GLY A 268 -2.95 1.32 2.53
C GLY A 268 -3.87 2.50 2.85
N ILE A 269 -3.64 3.68 2.26
CA ILE A 269 -4.51 4.85 2.42
C ILE A 269 -5.79 4.64 1.60
N MET A 270 -5.69 4.03 0.41
CA MET A 270 -6.87 3.62 -0.36
C MET A 270 -7.68 2.54 0.37
N THR A 271 -7.01 1.57 1.03
CA THR A 271 -7.71 0.60 1.90
C THR A 271 -8.49 1.29 3.01
N LEU A 272 -7.88 2.25 3.71
CA LEU A 272 -8.56 3.07 4.71
C LEU A 272 -9.76 3.82 4.10
N THR A 273 -9.56 4.47 2.95
CA THR A 273 -10.60 5.21 2.22
C THR A 273 -11.83 4.33 1.95
N ILE A 274 -11.61 3.10 1.45
CA ILE A 274 -12.69 2.13 1.19
C ILE A 274 -13.41 1.76 2.48
N LEU A 275 -12.69 1.48 3.56
CA LEU A 275 -13.31 1.14 4.85
C LEU A 275 -14.17 2.27 5.39
N LEU A 276 -13.71 3.52 5.31
CA LEU A 276 -14.50 4.69 5.71
C LEU A 276 -15.79 4.82 4.90
N ARG A 277 -15.72 4.59 3.59
CA ARG A 277 -16.90 4.59 2.71
C ARG A 277 -17.87 3.47 3.06
N ILE A 278 -17.37 2.26 3.34
CA ILE A 278 -18.20 1.13 3.77
C ILE A 278 -18.91 1.46 5.09
N LEU A 279 -18.16 1.91 6.09
CA LEU A 279 -18.70 2.24 7.42
C LEU A 279 -19.62 3.45 7.43
N SER A 280 -19.57 4.30 6.40
CA SER A 280 -20.48 5.45 6.26
C SER A 280 -21.82 5.11 5.61
N ARG A 281 -22.02 3.87 5.12
CA ARG A 281 -23.31 3.44 4.52
C ARG A 281 -24.38 3.04 5.55
N SER A 282 -23.99 2.83 6.80
CA SER A 282 -24.89 2.41 7.89
C SER A 282 -24.28 2.74 9.25
N ASP A 283 -25.06 2.60 10.32
CA ASP A 283 -24.56 2.80 11.69
C ASP A 283 -23.83 1.60 12.28
N HIS A 284 -23.65 0.53 11.50
CA HIS A 284 -22.91 -0.65 11.94
C HIS A 284 -21.45 -0.35 12.27
N THR A 285 -20.94 -1.07 13.28
CA THR A 285 -19.52 -1.13 13.59
C THR A 285 -18.76 -2.00 12.59
N LEU A 286 -17.43 -1.90 12.56
CA LEU A 286 -16.63 -2.72 11.65
C LEU A 286 -16.83 -4.22 11.93
N SER A 287 -16.92 -4.62 13.20
CA SER A 287 -17.22 -6.02 13.53
C SER A 287 -18.60 -6.51 13.08
N GLN A 288 -19.60 -5.62 12.99
CA GLN A 288 -20.94 -5.97 12.49
C GLN A 288 -20.92 -6.08 10.96
N VAL A 289 -20.22 -5.18 10.27
CA VAL A 289 -20.01 -5.27 8.81
C VAL A 289 -19.27 -6.56 8.45
N LEU A 290 -18.26 -6.95 9.24
CA LEU A 290 -17.51 -8.19 9.03
C LEU A 290 -18.34 -9.46 9.23
N ARG A 291 -19.39 -9.42 10.06
CA ARG A 291 -20.27 -10.58 10.32
C ARG A 291 -21.42 -10.70 9.32
N SER A 292 -21.84 -9.59 8.71
CA SER A 292 -22.99 -9.54 7.81
C SER A 292 -22.64 -9.90 6.36
N GLY A 293 -21.36 -9.81 5.99
CA GLY A 293 -20.86 -10.58 4.85
C GLY A 293 -20.67 -12.04 5.29
N ASP A 294 -21.02 -13.00 4.42
CA ASP A 294 -20.62 -14.42 4.54
C ASP A 294 -19.09 -14.56 4.42
N LEU A 295 -18.35 -13.94 5.34
CA LEU A 295 -16.90 -13.93 5.37
C LEU A 295 -16.41 -15.23 6.01
N PRO A 296 -15.45 -15.95 5.38
CA PRO A 296 -14.89 -17.14 5.98
C PRO A 296 -14.21 -16.76 7.30
N HIS A 297 -14.58 -17.45 8.39
CA HIS A 297 -13.78 -17.48 9.60
C HIS A 297 -12.47 -18.16 9.26
N ASP A 298 -11.36 -17.43 9.35
CA ASP A 298 -10.07 -18.08 9.49
C ASP A 298 -10.08 -18.81 10.84
N GLY A 299 -10.17 -20.14 10.81
CA GLY A 299 -10.07 -21.00 11.99
C GLY A 299 -8.70 -20.94 12.70
N ARG A 300 -7.99 -19.82 12.60
CA ARG A 300 -6.78 -19.48 13.34
C ARG A 300 -7.01 -18.14 14.02
N GLY A 301 -7.60 -18.22 15.22
CA GLY A 301 -7.58 -17.12 16.16
C GLY A 301 -6.14 -16.67 16.37
N GLY A 302 -5.90 -15.38 16.14
CA GLY A 302 -4.62 -14.73 16.33
C GLY A 302 -3.72 -14.81 15.09
N LEU A 303 -3.46 -13.65 14.50
CA LEU A 303 -2.07 -13.41 14.11
C LEU A 303 -1.20 -13.77 15.33
N PRO A 304 -0.13 -14.58 15.20
CA PRO A 304 0.91 -14.47 16.19
C PRO A 304 1.30 -12.99 16.18
N ALA A 305 1.21 -12.32 17.33
CA ALA A 305 1.88 -11.05 17.52
C ALA A 305 3.25 -11.20 16.87
N ALA A 306 3.57 -10.35 15.90
CA ALA A 306 4.85 -10.39 15.19
C ALA A 306 5.98 -10.21 16.23
N THR A 307 6.34 -11.33 16.83
CA THR A 307 7.36 -11.50 17.83
C THR A 307 8.38 -12.36 17.12
N HIS A 308 9.41 -11.69 16.62
CA HIS A 308 10.72 -12.26 16.30
C HIS A 308 10.75 -13.53 15.43
N ALA A 309 10.97 -13.36 14.12
CA ALA A 309 11.88 -14.22 13.35
C ALA A 309 12.24 -13.55 12.01
N LEU A 310 13.26 -12.68 12.04
CA LEU A 310 14.14 -12.50 10.89
C LEU A 310 14.96 -13.80 10.78
N GLY A 311 14.53 -14.72 9.93
CA GLY A 311 15.31 -15.91 9.59
C GLY A 311 16.28 -15.58 8.45
N VAL A 312 17.51 -15.27 8.80
CA VAL A 312 18.68 -15.33 7.90
C VAL A 312 19.22 -16.75 7.98
N PRO A 313 19.52 -17.46 6.87
CA PRO A 313 20.21 -18.74 6.94
C PRO A 313 21.64 -18.53 7.50
N PRO A 314 22.17 -19.43 8.34
CA PRO A 314 23.50 -19.27 8.90
C PRO A 314 24.54 -19.21 7.79
N ALA A 315 25.43 -18.21 7.87
CA ALA A 315 26.62 -18.13 7.04
C ALA A 315 27.47 -19.38 7.28
N ALA A 316 27.66 -20.18 6.25
CA ALA A 316 28.67 -21.22 6.24
C ALA A 316 30.04 -20.53 6.26
N HIS A 317 30.78 -20.70 7.36
CA HIS A 317 32.22 -20.46 7.35
C HIS A 317 32.89 -21.64 6.64
N SER A 318 33.60 -21.36 5.56
CA SER A 318 34.55 -22.28 4.95
C SER A 318 35.72 -21.47 4.37
N GLY A 319 36.92 -21.73 4.89
CA GLY A 319 38.21 -21.33 4.29
C GLY A 319 38.78 -20.03 4.80
#